data_AF-A0A6B3G4N0-F1
#
_entry.id   AF-A0A6B3G4N0-F1
#
_cell.length_a   1.000
_cell.length_b   1.000
_cell.length_c   1.000
_cell.angle_alpha   90.00
_cell.angle_beta   90.00
_cell.angle_gamma   90.00
#
_symmetry.space_group_name_H-M   'P 1'
#
loop_
_entity.id
_entity.type
_entity.pdbx_description
1 polymer ?
#
loop_
_entity_poly.entity_id
_entity_poly.type
_entity_poly.pdbx_seq_one_letter_code
_entity_poly.pdbx_strand_id
1 'polypeptide(L)'
;GSWRVTPPVDAPYGTYALEAKATYAVQGAGRTLGAGTSVRTLPPPPTKDGWASDLDWTASQNGWGPVERDRSNGEAGAGDGGPLKIGGVAYDKGLGTHAPAKVRYYLGGKCT
;
A
#
# COMPACT_ATOMS: atom_id res chain seq x y z
N GLY A 1 18.16 2.76 -21.61
CA GLY A 1 18.15 1.31 -21.43
C GLY A 1 17.12 0.94 -20.38
N SER A 2 16.56 -0.26 -20.45
CA SER A 2 15.62 -0.78 -19.44
C SER A 2 16.22 -2.02 -18.79
N TRP A 3 16.14 -2.12 -17.47
CA TRP A 3 16.51 -3.31 -16.71
C TRP A 3 15.27 -3.92 -16.07
N ARG A 4 15.24 -5.25 -15.96
CA ARG A 4 14.22 -5.99 -15.21
C ARG A 4 14.86 -6.54 -13.95
N VAL A 5 14.30 -6.19 -12.80
CA VAL A 5 14.71 -6.69 -11.49
C VAL A 5 13.61 -7.61 -10.98
N THR A 6 13.98 -8.82 -10.54
CA THR A 6 13.04 -9.79 -9.96
C THR A 6 13.50 -10.12 -8.54
N PRO A 7 12.68 -9.92 -7.50
CA PRO A 7 13.04 -10.31 -6.15
C PRO A 7 13.10 -11.84 -6.00
N PRO A 8 13.84 -12.38 -5.02
CA PRO A 8 13.72 -13.78 -4.61
C PRO A 8 12.26 -14.14 -4.29
N VAL A 9 11.86 -15.37 -4.58
CA VAL A 9 10.48 -15.85 -4.33
C VAL A 9 10.10 -15.85 -2.85
N ASP A 10 11.10 -15.95 -1.99
CA ASP A 10 11.03 -16.00 -0.53
C ASP A 10 11.45 -14.67 0.13
N ALA A 11 11.53 -13.59 -0.65
CA ALA A 11 11.83 -12.26 -0.13
C ALA A 11 10.86 -11.92 1.02
N PRO A 12 11.37 -11.54 2.20
CA PRO A 12 10.53 -11.19 3.33
C PRO A 12 9.48 -10.13 2.99
N TYR A 13 8.38 -10.13 3.73
CA TYR A 13 7.37 -9.10 3.60
C TYR A 13 7.95 -7.74 4.06
N GLY A 14 8.01 -6.76 3.16
CA GLY A 14 8.59 -5.46 3.45
C GLY A 14 8.69 -4.56 2.24
N THR A 15 9.15 -3.33 2.49
CA THR A 15 9.46 -2.33 1.46
C THR A 15 10.97 -2.33 1.21
N TYR A 16 11.37 -2.42 -0.06
CA TYR A 16 12.75 -2.47 -0.51
C TYR A 16 13.04 -1.29 -1.42
N ALA A 17 14.16 -0.60 -1.18
CA ALA A 17 14.66 0.44 -2.07
C ALA A 17 15.41 -0.18 -3.25
N LEU A 18 15.13 0.31 -4.45
CA LEU A 18 15.87 -0.01 -5.66
C LEU A 18 16.56 1.26 -6.15
N GLU A 19 17.89 1.21 -6.24
CA GLU A 19 18.71 2.31 -6.73
C GLU A 19 19.40 1.94 -8.03
N ALA A 20 19.39 2.88 -8.99
CA ALA A 20 20.18 2.82 -10.21
C ALA A 20 21.19 3.96 -10.20
N LYS A 21 22.45 3.67 -10.51
CA LYS A 21 23.53 4.65 -10.66
C LYS A 21 24.12 4.55 -12.05
N ALA A 22 24.31 5.68 -12.71
CA ALA A 22 24.98 5.80 -14.00
C ALA A 22 26.18 6.74 -13.87
N THR A 23 27.35 6.30 -14.32
CA THR A 23 28.55 7.13 -14.39
C THR A 23 28.84 7.49 -15.84
N TYR A 24 29.25 8.74 -16.07
CA TYR A 24 29.55 9.27 -17.40
C TYR A 24 30.62 10.35 -17.31
N ALA A 25 31.27 10.70 -18.42
CA ALA A 25 32.25 11.78 -18.46
C ALA A 25 31.78 12.91 -19.38
N VAL A 26 32.02 14.16 -18.96
CA VAL A 26 31.82 15.36 -19.81
C VAL A 26 33.15 16.08 -19.85
N GLN A 27 33.75 16.20 -21.05
CA GLN A 27 35.07 16.81 -21.23
C GLN A 27 36.16 16.22 -20.31
N GLY A 28 36.12 14.90 -20.08
CA GLY A 28 37.08 14.21 -19.21
C GLY A 28 36.77 14.29 -17.71
N ALA A 29 35.82 15.12 -17.27
CA ALA A 29 35.35 15.14 -15.90
C ALA A 29 34.27 14.08 -15.66
N GLY A 30 34.52 13.14 -14.74
CA GLY A 30 33.56 12.13 -14.34
C GLY A 30 32.35 12.71 -13.61
N ARG A 31 31.17 12.13 -13.83
CA ARG A 31 29.88 12.52 -13.27
C ARG A 31 29.05 11.28 -12.95
N THR A 32 28.12 11.42 -12.01
CA THR A 32 27.20 10.35 -11.59
C THR A 32 25.77 10.87 -11.59
N LEU A 33 24.84 10.06 -12.09
CA LEU A 33 23.39 10.25 -11.93
C LEU A 33 22.82 9.08 -11.13
N GLY A 34 21.82 9.37 -10.30
CA GLY A 34 21.10 8.37 -9.52
C GLY A 34 19.60 8.43 -9.80
N ALA A 35 18.94 7.28 -9.74
CA ALA A 35 17.49 7.16 -9.69
C ALA A 35 17.12 6.13 -8.60
N GLY A 36 16.03 6.39 -7.87
CA GLY A 36 15.56 5.52 -6.80
C GLY A 36 14.06 5.25 -6.93
N THR A 37 13.64 4.06 -6.56
CA THR A 37 12.23 3.70 -6.37
C THR A 37 12.09 2.72 -5.21
N SER A 38 10.86 2.46 -4.77
CA SER A 38 10.59 1.43 -3.77
C SER A 38 9.62 0.39 -4.33
N VAL A 39 9.84 -0.85 -3.91
CA VAL A 39 8.93 -1.97 -4.20
C VAL A 39 8.55 -2.63 -2.88
N ARG A 40 7.32 -3.11 -2.78
CA ARG A 40 6.83 -3.86 -1.61
C ARG A 40 6.45 -5.27 -2.04
N THR A 41 6.96 -6.27 -1.32
CA THR A 41 6.53 -7.66 -1.49
C THR A 41 5.08 -7.82 -1.05
N LEU A 42 4.42 -8.89 -1.48
CA LEU A 42 3.02 -9.11 -1.10
C LEU A 42 2.92 -9.36 0.41
N PRO A 43 1.88 -8.83 1.09
CA PRO A 43 1.60 -9.17 2.47
C PRO A 43 1.41 -10.69 2.63
N PRO A 44 1.77 -11.28 3.78
CA PRO A 44 1.43 -12.66 4.06
C PRO A 44 -0.10 -12.82 4.01
N PRO A 45 -0.62 -13.91 3.42
CA PRO A 45 -2.05 -14.13 3.37
C PRO A 45 -2.60 -14.37 4.79
N PRO A 46 -3.85 -13.97 5.08
CA PRO A 46 -4.49 -14.28 6.35
C PRO A 46 -4.52 -15.79 6.59
N THR A 47 -4.25 -16.20 7.83
CA THR A 47 -4.26 -17.62 8.25
C THR A 47 -5.38 -17.95 9.24
N LYS A 48 -6.13 -16.93 9.66
CA LYS A 48 -7.27 -17.00 10.58
C LYS A 48 -8.26 -15.89 10.22
N ASP A 49 -9.45 -15.96 10.80
CA ASP A 49 -10.43 -14.90 10.71
C ASP A 49 -9.85 -13.57 11.22
N GLY A 50 -10.18 -12.50 10.52
CA GLY A 50 -9.68 -11.17 10.80
C GLY A 50 -10.48 -10.09 10.08
N TRP A 51 -10.43 -8.88 10.61
CA TRP A 51 -11.10 -7.73 10.03
C TRP A 51 -10.29 -7.21 8.83
N ALA A 52 -10.98 -6.82 7.76
CA ALA A 52 -10.30 -6.22 6.60
C ALA A 52 -9.45 -4.99 7.00
N SER A 53 -9.90 -4.21 7.98
CA SER A 53 -9.16 -3.05 8.50
C SER A 53 -7.84 -3.40 9.20
N ASP A 54 -7.69 -4.62 9.71
CA ASP A 54 -6.44 -5.10 10.29
C ASP A 54 -5.48 -5.67 9.25
N LEU A 55 -5.94 -5.86 8.02
CA LEU A 55 -5.14 -6.44 6.96
C LEU A 55 -4.38 -5.36 6.18
N ASP A 56 -3.18 -5.75 5.77
CA ASP A 56 -2.40 -4.99 4.81
C ASP A 56 -2.97 -5.17 3.41
N TRP A 57 -3.57 -4.11 2.87
CA TRP A 57 -3.97 -4.09 1.46
C TRP A 57 -2.75 -3.93 0.54
N THR A 58 -2.89 -4.44 -0.68
CA THR A 58 -1.92 -4.29 -1.78
C THR A 58 -2.11 -3.00 -2.55
N ALA A 59 -3.32 -2.43 -2.52
CA ALA A 59 -3.66 -1.16 -3.14
C ALA A 59 -4.97 -0.63 -2.56
N SER A 60 -5.08 0.70 -2.50
CA SER A 60 -6.31 1.41 -2.13
C SER A 60 -6.49 2.63 -3.03
N GLN A 61 -7.72 2.90 -3.43
CA GLN A 61 -8.17 4.08 -4.15
C GLN A 61 -9.46 4.56 -3.50
N ASN A 62 -9.63 5.86 -3.41
CA ASN A 62 -10.75 6.49 -2.73
C ASN A 62 -11.05 7.83 -3.38
N GLY A 63 -12.32 8.22 -3.42
CA GLY A 63 -12.76 9.45 -4.09
C GLY A 63 -12.41 10.73 -3.31
N TRP A 64 -12.26 10.63 -1.99
CA TRP A 64 -11.93 11.77 -1.12
C TRP A 64 -11.10 11.32 0.07
N GLY A 65 -9.90 11.88 0.21
CA GLY A 65 -8.96 11.47 1.26
C GLY A 65 -8.52 10.00 1.17
N PRO A 66 -7.72 9.52 2.13
CA PRO A 66 -7.34 8.11 2.22
C PRO A 66 -8.53 7.22 2.64
N VAL A 67 -8.41 5.91 2.40
CA VAL A 67 -9.33 4.94 3.02
C VAL A 67 -9.02 4.86 4.51
N GLU A 68 -10.05 5.04 5.32
CA GLU A 68 -9.95 5.04 6.78
C GLU A 68 -10.13 3.63 7.35
N ARG A 69 -9.33 3.30 8.36
CA ARG A 69 -9.45 2.04 9.12
C ARG A 69 -10.16 2.31 10.43
N ASP A 70 -11.19 1.50 10.70
CA ASP A 70 -11.99 1.53 11.93
C ASP A 70 -12.67 2.89 12.21
N ARG A 71 -12.89 3.65 11.14
CA ARG A 71 -13.47 5.00 11.13
C ARG A 71 -14.29 5.20 9.87
N SER A 72 -15.22 6.15 9.90
CA SER A 72 -15.84 6.65 8.67
C SER A 72 -14.80 7.37 7.81
N ASN A 73 -15.08 7.56 6.52
CA ASN A 73 -14.33 8.56 5.75
C ASN A 73 -14.57 9.94 6.39
N GLY A 74 -13.52 10.73 6.60
CA GLY A 74 -13.63 12.12 7.01
C GLY A 74 -13.38 13.05 5.83
N GLU A 75 -12.39 13.92 5.98
CA GLU A 75 -11.96 14.90 4.99
C GLU A 75 -10.77 14.35 4.17
N ALA A 76 -9.79 15.19 3.85
CA ALA A 76 -8.65 14.82 3.03
C ALA A 76 -7.50 14.17 3.80
N GLY A 77 -7.53 14.22 5.14
CA GLY A 77 -6.46 13.76 6.01
C GLY A 77 -6.62 12.29 6.40
N ALA A 78 -5.53 11.66 6.84
CA ALA A 78 -5.60 10.34 7.44
C ALA A 78 -6.06 10.43 8.91
N GLY A 79 -7.00 9.59 9.33
CA GLY A 79 -7.50 9.50 10.70
C GLY A 79 -8.42 10.64 11.11
N ASP A 80 -8.87 11.46 10.17
CA ASP A 80 -9.79 12.58 10.41
C ASP A 80 -11.27 12.15 10.47
N GLY A 81 -11.54 10.89 10.11
CA GLY A 81 -12.84 10.26 10.22
C GLY A 81 -13.34 10.09 11.66
N GLY A 82 -14.66 10.15 11.79
CA GLY A 82 -15.37 9.85 13.03
C GLY A 82 -15.60 8.34 13.25
N PRO A 83 -16.34 7.96 14.29
CA PRO A 83 -16.70 6.57 14.53
C PRO A 83 -17.46 5.97 13.35
N LEU A 84 -17.16 4.72 12.99
CA LEU A 84 -17.88 4.01 11.94
C LEU A 84 -19.31 3.69 12.43
N LYS A 85 -20.32 4.16 11.70
CA LYS A 85 -21.73 3.94 12.06
C LYS A 85 -22.59 3.56 10.85
N ILE A 86 -23.49 2.61 11.03
CA ILE A 86 -24.53 2.26 10.05
C ILE A 86 -25.88 2.31 10.76
N GLY A 87 -26.82 3.12 10.25
CA GLY A 87 -28.13 3.29 10.89
C GLY A 87 -28.07 3.78 12.34
N GLY A 88 -27.02 4.53 12.71
CA GLY A 88 -26.78 5.01 14.07
C GLY A 88 -26.06 4.03 15.00
N VAL A 89 -25.92 2.75 14.61
CA VAL A 89 -25.18 1.74 15.37
C VAL A 89 -23.69 1.87 15.09
N ALA A 90 -22.86 1.89 16.13
CA ALA A 90 -21.41 1.99 16.02
C ALA A 90 -20.76 0.61 15.78
N TYR A 91 -19.69 0.61 14.99
CA TYR A 91 -18.86 -0.56 14.70
C TYR A 91 -17.41 -0.24 15.02
N ASP A 92 -16.77 -1.10 15.81
CA ASP A 92 -15.37 -0.91 16.18
C ASP A 92 -14.42 -1.21 15.01
N LYS A 93 -14.88 -2.01 14.03
CA LYS A 93 -14.06 -2.51 12.92
C LYS A 93 -14.70 -2.24 11.58
N GLY A 94 -13.91 -1.78 10.62
CA GLY A 94 -14.35 -1.64 9.23
C GLY A 94 -13.53 -0.65 8.42
N LEU A 95 -13.97 -0.40 7.19
CA LEU A 95 -13.30 0.50 6.24
C LEU A 95 -14.22 1.68 5.93
N GLY A 96 -13.72 2.89 6.17
CA GLY A 96 -14.35 4.13 5.75
C GLY A 96 -13.87 4.54 4.37
N THR A 97 -14.77 4.67 3.42
CA THR A 97 -14.46 5.06 2.04
C THR A 97 -15.41 6.12 1.52
N HIS A 98 -14.95 6.90 0.56
CA HIS A 98 -15.78 7.78 -0.26
C HIS A 98 -15.75 7.29 -1.72
N ALA A 99 -16.92 7.05 -2.31
CA ALA A 99 -17.00 6.56 -3.69
C ALA A 99 -16.49 7.60 -4.71
N PRO A 100 -15.92 7.17 -5.86
CA PRO A 100 -15.58 5.80 -6.18
C PRO A 100 -14.38 5.31 -5.35
N ALA A 101 -14.45 4.07 -4.87
CA ALA A 101 -13.41 3.49 -4.04
C ALA A 101 -13.08 2.05 -4.47
N LYS A 102 -11.82 1.64 -4.30
CA LYS A 102 -11.32 0.29 -4.56
C LYS A 102 -10.24 -0.08 -3.56
N VAL A 103 -10.45 -1.15 -2.79
CA VAL A 103 -9.44 -1.71 -1.88
C VAL A 103 -9.12 -3.13 -2.33
N ARG A 104 -7.83 -3.45 -2.48
CA ARG A 104 -7.38 -4.75 -2.98
C ARG A 104 -6.52 -5.47 -1.94
N TYR A 105 -6.97 -6.63 -1.50
CA TYR A 105 -6.22 -7.52 -0.61
C TYR A 105 -5.60 -8.69 -1.38
N TYR A 106 -4.49 -9.20 -0.86
CA TYR A 106 -3.95 -10.49 -1.26
C TYR A 106 -4.35 -11.52 -0.22
N LEU A 107 -5.23 -12.46 -0.60
CA LEU A 107 -5.77 -13.48 0.30
C LEU A 107 -5.07 -14.85 0.14
N GLY A 108 -4.21 -15.00 -0.87
CA GLY A 108 -3.48 -16.25 -1.14
C GLY A 108 -4.35 -17.50 -1.33
N GLY A 109 -5.63 -17.34 -1.65
CA GLY A 109 -6.59 -18.46 -1.74
C GLY A 109 -6.88 -19.15 -0.40
N LYS A 110 -6.62 -18.47 0.73
CA LYS A 110 -6.79 -19.02 2.09
C LYS A 110 -8.08 -18.61 2.79
N CYS A 111 -8.81 -17.64 2.23
CA CYS A 111 -10.12 -17.22 2.75
C CYS A 111 -11.25 -18.02 2.09
N THR A 112 -12.29 -18.34 2.86
CA THR A 112 -13.49 -19.08 2.45
C THR A 112 -14.74 -18.24 2.59
#